data_AF-A0A961G4V9-F1
#
_entry.id   AF-A0A961G4V9-F1
#
_cell.length_a   1.000
_cell.length_b   1.000
_cell.length_c   1.000
_cell.angle_alpha   90.00
_cell.angle_beta   90.00
_cell.angle_gamma   90.00
#
_symmetry.space_group_name_H-M   'P 1'
#
loop_
_entity.id
_entity.type
_entity.pdbx_description
1 polymer ?
#
loop_
_entity_poly.entity_id
_entity_poly.type
_entity_poly.pdbx_seq_one_letter_code
_entity_poly.pdbx_strand_id
1 'polypeptide(L)' 'MKLDPTRPDYAEVMARHEAAVSCGLSTYIDPTTGYTVMTAAYLEARGFCCSSDCRHCPWEGIQE' A
#
# COMPACT_ATOMS: atom_id res chain seq x y z
N MET A 1 -6.99 -4.17 -2.06
CA MET A 1 -6.37 -3.11 -1.25
C MET A 1 -6.92 -3.24 0.16
N LYS A 2 -6.02 -3.34 1.15
CA LYS A 2 -6.35 -3.72 2.53
C LYS A 2 -6.39 -2.56 3.53
N LEU A 3 -6.23 -1.32 3.07
CA LEU A 3 -6.33 -0.15 3.93
C LEU A 3 -7.78 0.07 4.37
N ASP A 4 -8.03 0.06 5.67
CA ASP A 4 -9.34 0.38 6.26
C ASP A 4 -9.74 1.85 6.00
N PRO A 5 -10.85 2.11 5.28
CA PRO A 5 -11.31 3.46 4.95
C PRO A 5 -11.85 4.25 6.15
N THR A 6 -12.11 3.60 7.29
CA THR A 6 -12.61 4.25 8.50
C THR A 6 -11.50 4.88 9.34
N ARG A 7 -10.23 4.63 8.99
CA ARG A 7 -9.09 5.23 9.67
C ARG A 7 -9.12 6.76 9.56
N PRO A 8 -8.83 7.49 10.66
CA PRO A 8 -8.83 8.95 10.65
C PRO A 8 -7.74 9.55 9.75
N ASP A 9 -6.68 8.80 9.48
CA ASP A 9 -5.57 9.21 8.61
C ASP A 9 -5.68 8.68 7.17
N TYR A 10 -6.80 8.06 6.79
CA TYR A 10 -6.96 7.41 5.48
C TYR A 10 -6.59 8.33 4.31
N ALA A 11 -7.10 9.57 4.30
CA ALA A 11 -6.83 10.53 3.23
C ALA A 11 -5.34 10.86 3.08
N GLU A 12 -4.62 11.05 4.19
CA GLU A 12 -3.17 11.31 4.18
C GLU A 12 -2.39 10.08 3.73
N VAL A 13 -2.80 8.89 4.18
CA VAL A 13 -2.18 7.62 3.76
C VAL A 13 -2.31 7.41 2.25
N MET A 14 -3.48 7.74 1.67
CA MET A 14 -3.70 7.68 0.23
C MET A 14 -2.92 8.76 -0.53
N ALA A 15 -2.91 10.00 -0.05
CA ALA A 15 -2.16 11.08 -0.68
C ALA A 15 -0.65 10.78 -0.78
N ARG A 16 -0.06 10.23 0.30
CA ARG A 16 1.35 9.80 0.29
C ARG A 16 1.60 8.61 -0.63
N HIS A 17 0.66 7.67 -0.70
CA HIS A 17 0.73 6.54 -1.61
C HIS A 17 0.70 7.00 -3.08
N GLU A 18 -0.24 7.88 -3.45
CA GLU A 18 -0.35 8.45 -4.79
C GLU A 18 0.89 9.26 -5.16
N ALA A 19 1.43 10.07 -4.23
CA ALA A 19 2.68 10.79 -4.43
C ALA A 19 3.86 9.84 -4.66
N ALA A 20 3.97 8.75 -3.89
CA ALA A 20 5.01 7.75 -4.10
C ALA A 20 4.87 7.04 -5.45
N VAL A 21 3.66 6.65 -5.84
CA VAL A 21 3.39 6.01 -7.14
C VAL A 21 3.74 6.95 -8.30
N SER A 22 3.30 8.21 -8.26
CA SER A 22 3.58 9.18 -9.32
C SER A 22 5.06 9.54 -9.45
N CYS A 23 5.82 9.48 -8.34
CA CYS A 23 7.27 9.62 -8.33
C CYS A 23 8.03 8.32 -8.69
N GLY A 24 7.35 7.21 -8.96
CA GLY A 24 7.98 5.92 -9.25
C GLY A 24 8.68 5.28 -8.04
N LEU A 25 8.31 5.66 -6.83
CA LEU A 25 8.85 5.10 -5.59
C LEU A 25 8.15 3.78 -5.24
N SER A 26 8.93 2.82 -4.74
CA SER A 26 8.42 1.53 -4.30
C SER A 26 7.75 1.58 -2.93
N THR A 27 8.04 2.59 -2.12
CA THR A 27 7.56 2.71 -0.75
C THR A 27 7.29 4.16 -0.33
N TYR A 28 6.58 4.33 0.78
CA TYR A 28 6.42 5.58 1.51
C TYR A 28 6.35 5.31 3.02
N ILE A 29 6.45 6.37 3.83
CA ILE A 29 6.33 6.28 5.30
C ILE A 29 4.89 6.58 5.72
N ASP A 30 4.28 5.63 6.45
CA ASP A 30 2.97 5.83 7.10
C ASP A 30 3.04 7.02 8.07
N PRO A 31 2.12 8.00 7.96
CA PRO A 31 2.14 9.22 8.76
C PRO A 31 1.95 9.00 10.27
N THR A 32 1.30 7.91 10.65
CA THR A 32 0.88 7.60 12.03
C THR A 32 1.80 6.58 12.69
N THR A 33 2.12 5.49 11.99
CA THR A 33 2.89 4.36 12.52
C THR A 33 4.40 4.47 12.24
N GLY A 34 4.81 5.32 11.30
CA GLY A 34 6.21 5.45 10.87
C GLY A 34 6.73 4.25 10.07
N TYR A 35 5.85 3.31 9.68
CA TYR A 35 6.26 2.12 8.94
C TYR A 35 6.55 2.44 7.48
N THR A 36 7.50 1.70 6.90
CA THR A 36 7.70 1.68 5.45
C THR A 36 6.62 0.81 4.81
N VAL A 37 5.82 1.42 3.94
CA VAL A 37 4.69 0.78 3.27
C VAL A 37 4.98 0.68 1.78
N MET A 38 4.83 -0.51 1.22
CA MET A 38 4.99 -0.75 -0.22
C MET A 38 3.82 -0.16 -1.01
N THR A 39 4.11 0.44 -2.16
CA THR A 39 3.09 0.96 -3.08
C THR A 39 2.42 -0.16 -3.86
N ALA A 40 1.16 0.07 -4.25
CA ALA A 40 0.44 -0.86 -5.14
C ALA A 40 1.22 -1.17 -6.43
N ALA A 41 1.83 -0.15 -7.06
CA ALA A 41 2.62 -0.31 -8.28
C ALA A 41 3.83 -1.24 -8.09
N TYR A 42 4.56 -1.10 -6.97
CA TYR A 42 5.66 -2.02 -6.66
C TYR A 42 5.16 -3.44 -6.42
N LEU A 43 4.07 -3.60 -5.68
CA LEU A 43 3.49 -4.90 -5.41
C LEU A 43 3.05 -5.56 -6.71
N GLU A 44 2.31 -4.87 -7.57
CA GLU A 44 1.89 -5.37 -8.89
C GLU A 44 3.08 -5.80 -9.75
N ALA A 45 4.14 -4.98 -9.82
CA ALA A 45 5.35 -5.29 -10.59
C ALA A 45 6.08 -6.56 -10.11
N ARG A 46 5.95 -6.94 -8.83
CA ARG A 46 6.49 -8.20 -8.29
C ARG A 46 5.78 -9.43 -8.86
N GLY A 47 4.53 -9.29 -9.32
CA GLY A 47 3.79 -10.32 -10.02
C GLY A 47 3.19 -11.44 -9.16
N PHE A 48 3.27 -11.37 -7.82
CA PHE A 48 2.63 -12.35 -6.93
C PHE A 48 2.23 -11.78 -5.57
N CYS A 49 1.16 -12.34 -4.98
CA CYS A 49 0.77 -12.10 -3.60
C CYS A 49 1.64 -12.93 -2.64
N CYS A 50 2.29 -12.28 -1.67
CA CYS A 50 3.14 -12.96 -0.68
C CYS A 50 2.47 -13.19 0.68
N SER A 51 1.16 -12.96 0.78
CA SER A 51 0.35 -13.14 2.00
C SER A 51 0.82 -12.35 3.23
N SER A 52 1.68 -11.35 3.05
CA SER A 52 2.24 -10.53 4.14
C SER A 52 1.35 -9.33 4.53
N ASP A 53 0.05 -9.42 4.23
CA ASP A 53 -0.95 -8.40 4.56
C ASP A 53 -0.60 -6.97 4.13
N CYS A 54 -0.01 -6.84 2.94
CA CYS A 54 0.39 -5.53 2.41
C CYS A 54 -0.83 -4.62 2.26
N ARG A 55 -0.75 -3.42 2.84
CA ARG A 55 -1.83 -2.43 2.86
C ARG A 55 -2.38 -2.08 1.48
N HIS A 56 -1.51 -2.00 0.49
CA HIS A 56 -1.87 -1.66 -0.89
C HIS A 56 -1.81 -2.88 -1.82
N CYS A 57 -2.00 -4.09 -1.30
CA CYS A 57 -2.01 -5.30 -2.12
C CYS A 57 -3.08 -5.20 -3.21
N PRO A 58 -2.71 -5.33 -4.50
CA PRO A 58 -3.67 -5.35 -5.60
C PRO A 58 -4.41 -6.69 -5.68
N TRP A 59 -3.84 -7.76 -5.12
CA TRP A 59 -4.47 -9.07 -5.03
C TRP A 59 -5.30 -9.18 -3.75
N GLU A 60 -6.61 -9.00 -3.89
CA GLU A 60 -7.59 -9.41 -2.89
C GLU A 60 -8.17 -10.76 -3.32
N GLY A 61 -8.20 -11.75 -2.42
CA GLY A 61 -8.97 -12.97 -2.65
C GLY A 61 -8.26 -14.16 -3.31
N ILE A 62 -6.94 -14.15 -3.49
CA ILE A 62 -6.19 -15.39 -3.78
C ILE A 62 -5.77 -15.98 -2.42
N GLN A 63 -6.72 -16.65 -1.77
CA GLN A 63 -6.46 -17.57 -0.67
C GLN A 63 -6.47 -18.97 -1.28
N GLU A 64 -5.38 -19.72 -1.10
CA GLU A 64 -5.44 -21.19 -1.04
C GLU A 64 -5.42 -21.59 0.43
#